data_AF-A0A084VIP6-F1
#
_entry.id   AF-A0A084VIP6-F1
#
_cell.length_a   1.000
_cell.length_b   1.000
_cell.length_c   1.000
_cell.angle_alpha   90.00
_cell.angle_beta   90.00
_cell.angle_gamma   90.00
#
_symmetry.space_group_name_H-M   'P 1'
#
loop_
_entity.id
_entity.type
_entity.pdbx_description
1 polymer ?
#
loop_
_entity_poly.entity_id
_entity_poly.type
_entity_poly.pdbx_seq_one_letter_code
_entity_poly.pdbx_strand_id
1 'polypeptide(L)'
;MLYLSHDIPWMDKLEPVYLFIWQWINRPEEIAYNKLDEAIEEAVLSDMYGMLREKDIRKIDVRLSDHDCRAIWTKLVKAQILDERGRPIIETVDEPNLSEVLGVEFSKHEDRIRFLLQDTIGRERLIPVPNYLRAFVERHLRLWIKSAKTAFFMNPGHNYVVDVDRTGTCSDRNANVIILDRDTGTDQANSQWDEALHQFLQLKHGCRLSMLSLKAVFISNVSYFKLYRRLYGLTGTLGSQTELDLLREIHKVDFVTIPTAHTKQFHETPPIICCDKEAWTRSVCYQAQLVTTVEKRSVLIICETVKDVKTIYRAIIGQGKMNVHCYERDYEEFAVASGHKKLDQGQVIVATNLAGRGTDIKITDALRNAGGLHVCLTYLPDNKRIEEQAFGRAARSGDRGSGQLIIVYSKEDEKKEHLTKVIIWDMKKERDIEEALRVSEIKSYYNNQIIAEENCFKEFKDQYEQLKRNLNEDRIPNGLQEILLKSCLDRWAFWLDEHSDSIPSGKDGDNAKSYDQLSSTFKRLCNGISKNKAGFIEAGSLLPWVDGMPAQMNSSKNYGQRGNCLMLTVN
;
A
#
# COMPACT_ATOMS: atom_id res chain seq x y z
N MET A 1 -3.31 -4.14 9.57
CA MET A 1 -4.62 -3.54 9.90
C MET A 1 -5.60 -3.88 8.79
N LEU A 2 -6.88 -4.01 9.08
CA LEU A 2 -7.92 -4.10 8.06
C LEU A 2 -8.41 -2.68 7.80
N TYR A 3 -8.16 -2.17 6.60
CA TYR A 3 -8.70 -0.91 6.13
C TYR A 3 -9.85 -1.21 5.18
N LEU A 4 -10.98 -0.54 5.40
CA LEU A 4 -12.05 -0.47 4.43
C LEU A 4 -11.86 0.84 3.67
N SER A 5 -11.57 0.68 2.38
CA SER A 5 -11.52 1.76 1.43
C SER A 5 -12.88 2.42 1.30
N HIS A 6 -12.87 3.74 1.19
CA HIS A 6 -14.04 4.54 0.86
C HIS A 6 -13.82 5.21 -0.48
N ASP A 7 -14.73 4.93 -1.41
CA ASP A 7 -14.66 5.47 -2.76
C ASP A 7 -15.15 6.90 -2.75
N ILE A 8 -14.19 7.83 -2.83
CA ILE A 8 -14.48 9.24 -2.97
C ILE A 8 -14.92 9.51 -4.41
N PRO A 9 -16.03 10.24 -4.62
CA PRO A 9 -16.46 10.60 -5.96
C PRO A 9 -15.36 11.31 -6.77
N TRP A 10 -15.31 11.06 -8.08
CA TRP A 10 -14.41 11.67 -9.06
C TRP A 10 -12.90 11.40 -8.89
N MET A 11 -12.51 10.44 -8.04
CA MET A 11 -11.11 9.99 -7.95
C MET A 11 -10.60 9.38 -9.27
N ASP A 12 -11.50 8.93 -10.16
CA ASP A 12 -11.17 8.54 -11.54
C ASP A 12 -10.56 9.68 -12.35
N LYS A 13 -10.87 10.95 -12.02
CA LYS A 13 -10.30 12.12 -12.71
C LYS A 13 -8.85 12.42 -12.35
N LEU A 14 -8.23 11.61 -11.48
CA LEU A 14 -6.81 11.71 -11.16
C LEU A 14 -5.92 10.92 -12.13
N GLU A 15 -6.50 10.07 -12.99
CA GLU A 15 -5.76 9.31 -14.01
C GLU A 15 -4.79 10.15 -14.87
N PRO A 16 -5.18 11.35 -15.37
CA PRO A 16 -4.26 12.23 -16.09
C PRO A 16 -3.02 12.63 -15.29
N VAL A 17 -3.14 12.79 -13.96
CA VAL A 17 -2.02 13.13 -13.08
C VAL A 17 -1.01 11.99 -13.06
N TYR A 18 -1.48 10.75 -12.89
CA TYR A 18 -0.62 9.58 -12.87
C TYR A 18 0.08 9.37 -14.22
N LEU A 19 -0.65 9.52 -15.32
CA LEU A 19 -0.10 9.43 -16.67
C LEU A 19 0.97 10.49 -16.91
N PHE A 20 0.73 11.73 -16.48
CA PHE A 20 1.70 12.81 -16.63
C PHE A 20 2.99 12.52 -15.84
N ILE A 21 2.89 12.14 -14.56
CA ILE A 21 4.04 11.75 -13.73
C ILE A 21 4.80 10.57 -14.37
N TRP A 22 4.07 9.55 -14.82
CA TRP A 22 4.65 8.35 -15.43
C TRP A 22 5.39 8.67 -16.74
N GLN A 23 4.83 9.55 -17.58
CA GLN A 23 5.50 10.00 -18.80
C GLN A 23 6.83 10.68 -18.50
N TRP A 24 6.89 11.55 -17.49
CA TRP A 24 8.14 12.22 -17.10
C TRP A 24 9.21 11.24 -16.62
N ILE A 25 8.83 10.23 -15.84
CA ILE A 25 9.77 9.22 -15.33
C ILE A 25 10.30 8.32 -16.47
N ASN A 26 9.51 8.09 -17.51
CA ASN A 26 9.94 7.31 -18.68
C ASN A 26 10.69 8.14 -19.74
N ARG A 27 10.94 9.44 -19.53
CA ARG A 27 11.71 10.25 -20.48
C ARG A 27 13.20 9.92 -20.39
N PRO A 28 13.86 9.58 -21.51
CA PRO A 28 15.30 9.40 -21.53
C PRO A 28 16.04 10.76 -21.42
N GLU A 29 16.79 10.94 -20.33
CA GLU A 29 18.05 11.71 -20.26
C GLU A 29 18.08 13.23 -20.57
N GLU A 30 17.07 14.03 -20.22
CA GLU A 30 17.20 15.51 -20.30
C GLU A 30 17.45 16.21 -18.95
N ILE A 31 17.21 15.53 -17.82
CA ILE A 31 17.23 16.16 -16.48
C ILE A 31 18.10 15.35 -15.53
N ALA A 32 19.01 16.02 -14.82
CA ALA A 32 19.82 15.39 -13.79
C ALA A 32 18.93 14.74 -12.72
N TYR A 33 19.23 13.49 -12.34
CA TYR A 33 18.40 12.67 -11.44
C TYR A 33 18.06 13.36 -10.10
N ASN A 34 18.96 14.23 -9.61
CA ASN A 34 18.79 14.99 -8.37
C ASN A 34 17.76 16.15 -8.46
N LYS A 35 17.39 16.60 -9.67
CA LYS A 35 16.41 17.66 -9.91
C LYS A 35 15.11 17.15 -10.52
N LEU A 36 15.03 15.86 -10.81
CA LEU A 36 13.87 15.27 -11.49
C LEU A 36 12.60 15.39 -10.65
N ASP A 37 12.68 15.20 -9.33
CA ASP A 37 11.50 15.27 -8.45
C ASP A 37 10.90 16.68 -8.41
N GLU A 38 11.75 17.68 -8.19
CA GLU A 38 11.34 19.09 -8.19
C GLU A 38 10.79 19.51 -9.54
N ALA A 39 11.39 19.05 -10.64
CA ALA A 39 10.93 19.36 -12.00
C ALA A 39 9.54 18.77 -12.30
N ILE A 40 9.28 17.52 -11.87
CA ILE A 40 7.97 16.89 -12.04
C ILE A 40 6.93 17.59 -11.16
N GLU A 41 7.27 17.86 -9.89
CA GLU A 41 6.39 18.58 -8.96
C GLU A 41 5.99 19.94 -9.54
N GLU A 42 6.97 20.71 -10.01
CA GLU A 42 6.74 22.03 -10.61
C GLU A 42 5.93 21.94 -11.91
N ALA A 43 6.17 20.93 -12.75
CA ALA A 43 5.42 20.74 -13.99
C ALA A 43 3.96 20.39 -13.75
N VAL A 44 3.67 19.48 -12.80
CA VAL A 44 2.30 19.09 -12.44
C VAL A 44 1.55 20.29 -11.84
N LEU A 45 2.16 21.01 -10.90
CA LEU A 45 1.53 22.17 -10.27
C LEU A 45 1.29 23.30 -11.28
N SER A 46 2.24 23.51 -12.19
CA SER A 46 2.14 24.53 -13.23
C SER A 46 1.01 24.24 -14.22
N ASP A 47 0.81 22.99 -14.65
CA ASP A 47 -0.30 22.60 -15.52
C ASP A 47 -1.65 22.61 -14.78
N MET A 48 -1.70 22.04 -13.57
CA MET A 48 -2.92 21.91 -12.78
C MET A 48 -3.52 23.27 -12.39
N TYR A 49 -2.69 24.22 -11.96
CA TYR A 49 -3.14 25.55 -11.54
C TYR A 49 -3.02 26.62 -12.64
N GLY A 50 -2.30 26.37 -13.73
CA GLY A 50 -1.93 27.42 -14.67
C GLY A 50 -0.98 28.42 -14.03
N MET A 51 0.08 27.95 -13.38
CA MET A 51 1.00 28.84 -12.65
C MET A 51 1.83 29.68 -13.62
N LEU A 52 1.85 30.99 -13.39
CA LEU A 52 2.80 31.91 -14.01
C LEU A 52 4.10 31.94 -13.22
N ARG A 53 5.22 32.20 -13.88
CA ARG A 53 6.52 32.41 -13.22
C ARG A 53 7.04 33.82 -13.54
N GLU A 54 7.91 34.36 -12.68
CA GLU A 54 8.62 35.62 -12.98
C GLU A 54 9.38 35.55 -14.31
N LYS A 55 9.89 34.36 -14.67
CA LYS A 55 10.54 34.11 -15.97
C LYS A 55 9.58 34.26 -17.16
N ASP A 56 8.28 34.01 -16.97
CA ASP A 56 7.28 34.19 -18.03
C ASP A 56 6.97 35.67 -18.25
N ILE A 57 7.03 36.50 -17.19
CA ILE A 57 6.97 37.96 -17.30
C ILE A 57 8.16 38.47 -18.12
N ARG A 58 9.36 37.90 -17.92
CA ARG A 58 10.54 38.28 -18.71
C ARG A 58 10.41 37.95 -20.20
N LYS A 59 9.59 36.95 -20.57
CA LYS A 59 9.32 36.62 -21.99
C LYS A 59 8.47 37.69 -22.69
N ILE A 60 7.77 38.54 -21.93
CA ILE A 60 6.95 39.63 -22.47
C ILE A 60 7.80 40.67 -23.20
N ASP A 61 8.96 41.01 -22.64
CA ASP A 61 9.89 41.97 -23.22
C ASP A 61 11.32 41.73 -22.69
N VAL A 62 12.26 41.49 -23.61
CA VAL A 62 13.68 41.25 -23.33
C VAL A 62 14.33 42.45 -22.62
N ARG A 63 13.73 43.64 -22.70
CA ARG A 63 14.23 44.88 -22.08
C ARG A 63 13.84 45.04 -20.61
N LEU A 64 12.94 44.21 -20.07
CA LEU A 64 12.59 44.24 -18.65
C LEU A 64 13.77 43.72 -17.82
N SER A 65 14.19 44.50 -16.82
CA SER A 65 15.20 44.02 -15.87
C SER A 65 14.59 43.01 -14.90
N ASP A 66 15.43 42.21 -14.22
CA ASP A 66 14.97 41.30 -13.16
C ASP A 66 14.35 42.07 -11.97
N HIS A 67 14.63 43.36 -11.82
CA HIS A 67 13.96 44.23 -10.85
C HIS A 67 12.54 44.57 -11.31
N ASP A 68 12.37 44.91 -12.59
CA ASP A 68 11.05 45.26 -13.16
C ASP A 68 10.10 44.07 -13.17
N CYS A 69 10.60 42.88 -13.51
CA CYS A 69 9.80 41.65 -13.46
C CYS A 69 9.28 41.37 -12.04
N ARG A 70 10.13 41.53 -11.02
CA ARG A 70 9.74 41.40 -9.61
C ARG A 70 8.77 42.49 -9.15
N ALA A 71 8.92 43.72 -9.65
CA ALA A 71 8.00 44.81 -9.36
C ALA A 71 6.60 44.53 -9.94
N ILE A 72 6.52 44.07 -11.20
CA ILE A 72 5.26 43.66 -11.84
C ILE A 72 4.64 42.49 -11.07
N TRP A 73 5.42 41.46 -10.74
CA TRP A 73 4.96 40.31 -9.95
C TRP A 73 4.36 40.75 -8.61
N THR A 74 5.09 41.58 -7.86
CA THR A 74 4.63 42.09 -6.54
C THR A 74 3.33 42.89 -6.66
N LYS A 75 3.16 43.67 -7.74
CA LYS A 75 1.92 44.43 -8.00
C LYS A 75 0.75 43.48 -8.30
N LEU A 76 0.95 42.44 -9.11
CA LEU A 76 -0.08 41.43 -9.42
C LEU A 76 -0.50 40.62 -8.18
N VAL A 77 0.45 40.27 -7.31
CA VAL A 77 0.15 39.56 -6.05
C VAL A 77 -0.61 40.47 -5.08
N LYS A 78 -0.19 41.73 -4.91
CA LYS A 78 -0.90 42.70 -4.07
C LYS A 78 -2.33 42.98 -4.53
N ALA A 79 -2.56 42.95 -5.84
CA ALA A 79 -3.88 43.14 -6.43
C ALA A 79 -4.76 41.87 -6.38
N GLN A 80 -4.30 40.78 -5.75
CA GLN A 80 -5.00 39.50 -5.69
C GLN A 80 -5.35 38.93 -7.08
N ILE A 81 -4.56 39.27 -8.11
CA ILE A 81 -4.67 38.66 -9.45
C ILE A 81 -3.98 37.30 -9.44
N LEU A 82 -2.80 37.24 -8.80
CA LEU A 82 -2.01 36.05 -8.55
C LEU A 82 -1.86 35.83 -7.05
N ASP A 83 -1.75 34.57 -6.61
CA ASP A 83 -1.24 34.27 -5.27
C ASP A 83 0.29 34.39 -5.20
N GLU A 84 0.87 34.27 -4.00
CA GLU A 84 2.33 34.32 -3.81
C GLU A 84 3.10 33.23 -4.59
N ARG A 85 2.41 32.17 -5.01
CA ARG A 85 2.96 31.05 -5.77
C ARG A 85 2.76 31.23 -7.29
N GLY A 86 2.09 32.29 -7.74
CA GLY A 86 1.83 32.54 -9.17
C GLY A 86 0.56 31.91 -9.72
N ARG A 87 -0.38 31.47 -8.87
CA ARG A 87 -1.66 30.89 -9.26
C ARG A 87 -2.65 32.01 -9.57
N PRO A 88 -3.35 32.00 -10.72
CA PRO A 88 -4.44 32.92 -10.99
C PRO A 88 -5.57 32.74 -9.97
N ILE A 89 -5.91 33.81 -9.26
CA ILE A 89 -7.06 33.83 -8.33
C ILE A 89 -8.34 34.20 -9.10
N ILE A 90 -8.19 34.98 -10.17
CA ILE A 90 -9.29 35.45 -11.01
C ILE A 90 -9.66 34.44 -12.11
N GLU A 91 -10.97 34.31 -12.38
CA GLU A 91 -11.48 33.49 -13.50
C GLU A 91 -11.52 34.26 -14.82
N THR A 92 -11.59 35.59 -14.78
CA THR A 92 -11.53 36.49 -15.95
C THR A 92 -10.69 37.71 -15.65
N VAL A 93 -9.95 38.21 -16.65
CA VAL A 93 -9.04 39.37 -16.51
C VAL A 93 -9.79 40.71 -16.55
N ASP A 94 -11.11 40.69 -16.66
CA ASP A 94 -11.95 41.88 -16.81
C ASP A 94 -12.31 42.55 -15.46
N GLU A 95 -12.13 41.86 -14.33
CA GLU A 95 -12.51 42.38 -12.99
C GLU A 95 -11.55 43.40 -12.35
N PRO A 96 -10.21 43.35 -12.53
CA PRO A 96 -9.30 44.38 -12.04
C PRO A 96 -8.88 45.37 -13.15
N ASN A 97 -8.90 46.67 -12.86
CA ASN A 97 -8.39 47.72 -13.74
C ASN A 97 -6.85 47.59 -13.83
N LEU A 98 -6.35 46.74 -14.72
CA LEU A 98 -4.93 46.33 -14.80
C LEU A 98 -3.97 47.54 -14.92
N SER A 99 -4.45 48.63 -15.53
CA SER A 99 -3.76 49.92 -15.64
C SER A 99 -3.49 50.58 -14.27
N GLU A 100 -4.43 50.46 -13.34
CA GLU A 100 -4.32 50.97 -11.96
C GLU A 100 -3.36 50.11 -11.13
N VAL A 101 -3.39 48.79 -11.35
CA VAL A 101 -2.53 47.83 -10.67
C VAL A 101 -1.06 47.98 -11.08
N LEU A 102 -0.79 48.10 -12.38
CA LEU A 102 0.57 48.18 -12.93
C LEU A 102 1.19 49.58 -12.77
N GLY A 103 0.35 50.62 -12.71
CA GLY A 103 0.78 52.02 -12.63
C GLY A 103 1.39 52.55 -13.94
N VAL A 104 1.65 53.86 -13.99
CA VAL A 104 2.13 54.57 -15.20
C VAL A 104 3.44 53.98 -15.75
N GLU A 105 4.28 53.46 -14.86
CA GLU A 105 5.59 52.86 -15.15
C GLU A 105 5.52 51.67 -16.11
N PHE A 106 4.50 50.80 -15.98
CA PHE A 106 4.37 49.56 -16.75
C PHE A 106 3.16 49.57 -17.70
N SER A 107 2.52 50.73 -17.88
CA SER A 107 1.36 50.92 -18.79
C SER A 107 1.63 50.44 -20.23
N LYS A 108 2.88 50.55 -20.71
CA LYS A 108 3.30 50.09 -22.04
C LYS A 108 3.28 48.56 -22.21
N HIS A 109 3.29 47.82 -21.11
CA HIS A 109 3.31 46.35 -21.09
C HIS A 109 1.93 45.76 -20.73
N GLU A 110 0.94 46.61 -20.48
CA GLU A 110 -0.41 46.22 -20.04
C GLU A 110 -1.06 45.20 -20.98
N ASP A 111 -1.11 45.48 -22.28
CA ASP A 111 -1.75 44.58 -23.26
C ASP A 111 -1.07 43.20 -23.32
N ARG A 112 0.26 43.17 -23.15
CA ARG A 112 1.01 41.92 -23.18
C ARG A 112 0.85 41.12 -21.88
N ILE A 113 0.76 41.80 -20.74
CA ILE A 113 0.48 41.17 -19.44
C ILE A 113 -0.96 40.66 -19.43
N ARG A 114 -1.91 41.42 -19.96
CA ARG A 114 -3.30 41.00 -20.16
C ARG A 114 -3.37 39.74 -21.03
N PHE A 115 -2.68 39.74 -22.17
CA PHE A 115 -2.60 38.56 -23.03
C PHE A 115 -1.98 37.36 -22.30
N LEU A 116 -0.88 37.55 -21.57
CA LEU A 116 -0.25 36.47 -20.80
C LEU A 116 -1.20 35.87 -19.75
N LEU A 117 -1.95 36.71 -19.03
CA LEU A 117 -2.94 36.27 -18.04
C LEU A 117 -4.12 35.54 -18.73
N GLN A 118 -4.64 36.08 -19.83
CA GLN A 118 -5.73 35.46 -20.60
C GLN A 118 -5.30 34.11 -21.20
N ASP A 119 -4.11 34.04 -21.77
CA ASP A 119 -3.52 32.81 -22.29
C ASP A 119 -3.34 31.78 -21.18
N THR A 120 -2.85 32.20 -20.01
CA THR A 120 -2.69 31.31 -18.85
C THR A 120 -4.02 30.76 -18.34
N ILE A 121 -5.04 31.60 -18.23
CA ILE A 121 -6.37 31.22 -17.72
C ILE A 121 -7.10 30.32 -18.74
N GLY A 122 -7.02 30.67 -20.03
CA GLY A 122 -7.68 29.99 -21.14
C GLY A 122 -6.94 28.78 -21.69
N ARG A 123 -5.71 28.51 -21.21
CA ARG A 123 -4.88 27.39 -21.66
C ARG A 123 -5.57 26.05 -21.40
N GLU A 124 -5.60 25.22 -22.45
CA GLU A 124 -6.02 23.81 -22.31
C GLU A 124 -5.04 23.08 -21.38
N ARG A 125 -5.57 22.50 -20.30
CA ARG A 125 -4.80 21.79 -19.28
C ARG A 125 -4.70 20.32 -19.65
N LEU A 126 -3.49 19.78 -19.59
CA LEU A 126 -3.27 18.34 -19.82
C LEU A 126 -3.79 17.51 -18.64
N ILE A 127 -3.83 18.11 -17.44
CA ILE A 127 -4.24 17.47 -16.20
C ILE A 127 -5.53 18.12 -15.66
N PRO A 128 -6.71 17.73 -16.14
CA PRO A 128 -7.98 18.27 -15.64
C PRO A 128 -8.32 17.70 -14.25
N VAL A 129 -7.92 18.40 -13.19
CA VAL A 129 -8.24 18.02 -11.80
C VAL A 129 -9.42 18.87 -11.26
N PRO A 130 -10.48 18.24 -10.73
CA PRO A 130 -11.56 18.95 -10.05
C PRO A 130 -11.04 19.83 -8.91
N ASN A 131 -11.59 21.03 -8.73
CA ASN A 131 -11.09 22.03 -7.76
C ASN A 131 -10.91 21.47 -6.34
N TYR A 132 -11.88 20.69 -5.85
CA TYR A 132 -11.82 20.12 -4.50
C TYR A 132 -10.75 19.03 -4.32
N LEU A 133 -10.27 18.42 -5.41
CA LEU A 133 -9.18 17.42 -5.37
C LEU A 133 -7.80 18.04 -5.56
N ARG A 134 -7.68 19.32 -5.92
CA ARG A 134 -6.37 19.95 -6.17
C ARG A 134 -5.49 19.99 -4.93
N ALA A 135 -6.06 20.36 -3.78
CA ALA A 135 -5.36 20.35 -2.50
C ALA A 135 -4.89 18.94 -2.11
N PHE A 136 -5.74 17.94 -2.36
CA PHE A 136 -5.40 16.53 -2.18
C PHE A 136 -4.20 16.13 -3.07
N VAL A 137 -4.26 16.38 -4.38
CA VAL A 137 -3.14 16.09 -5.30
C VAL A 137 -1.86 16.77 -4.83
N GLU A 138 -1.91 18.04 -4.44
CA GLU A 138 -0.73 18.80 -3.99
C GLU A 138 -0.07 18.19 -2.75
N ARG A 139 -0.84 17.67 -1.79
CA ARG A 139 -0.30 16.98 -0.60
C ARG A 139 0.43 15.69 -0.96
N HIS A 140 -0.16 14.86 -1.82
CA HIS A 140 0.38 13.54 -2.14
C HIS A 140 1.41 13.54 -3.27
N LEU A 141 1.54 14.62 -4.02
CA LEU A 141 2.35 14.69 -5.24
C LEU A 141 3.78 14.17 -5.05
N ARG A 142 4.44 14.55 -3.95
CA ARG A 142 5.80 14.09 -3.64
C ARG A 142 5.87 12.59 -3.41
N LEU A 143 4.90 12.03 -2.69
CA LEU A 143 4.82 10.60 -2.43
C LEU A 143 4.49 9.84 -3.72
N TRP A 144 3.60 10.37 -4.56
CA TRP A 144 3.29 9.77 -5.86
C TRP A 144 4.49 9.74 -6.80
N ILE A 145 5.30 10.80 -6.85
CA ILE A 145 6.54 10.82 -7.65
C ILE A 145 7.51 9.74 -7.13
N LYS A 146 7.67 9.63 -5.82
CA LYS A 146 8.49 8.57 -5.20
C LYS A 146 7.94 7.18 -5.53
N SER A 147 6.63 6.97 -5.40
CA SER A 147 5.95 5.72 -5.73
C SER A 147 6.12 5.34 -7.20
N ALA A 148 6.05 6.31 -8.11
CA ALA A 148 6.25 6.07 -9.53
C ALA A 148 7.69 5.65 -9.84
N LYS A 149 8.69 6.27 -9.20
CA LYS A 149 10.09 5.81 -9.25
C LYS A 149 10.23 4.40 -8.69
N THR A 150 9.62 4.11 -7.55
CA THR A 150 9.62 2.77 -6.96
C THR A 150 9.01 1.74 -7.91
N ALA A 151 7.84 2.02 -8.49
CA ALA A 151 7.19 1.16 -9.49
C ALA A 151 8.08 0.89 -10.71
N PHE A 152 8.82 1.91 -11.17
CA PHE A 152 9.76 1.78 -12.27
C PHE A 152 10.84 0.72 -12.00
N PHE A 153 11.43 0.70 -10.80
CA PHE A 153 12.46 -0.28 -10.43
C PHE A 153 11.92 -1.64 -9.96
N MET A 154 10.64 -1.72 -9.57
CA MET A 154 10.04 -2.96 -9.09
C MET A 154 9.84 -4.00 -10.20
N ASN A 155 10.34 -5.22 -9.99
CA ASN A 155 10.26 -6.31 -10.96
C ASN A 155 9.18 -7.35 -10.60
N PRO A 156 8.46 -7.91 -11.59
CA PRO A 156 7.49 -8.97 -11.35
C PRO A 156 8.17 -10.26 -10.85
N GLY A 157 7.42 -11.07 -10.11
CA GLY A 157 7.86 -12.33 -9.51
C GLY A 157 8.59 -12.22 -8.17
N HIS A 158 8.73 -11.00 -7.62
CA HIS A 158 9.28 -10.75 -6.28
C HIS A 158 8.22 -10.23 -5.31
N ASN A 159 7.68 -9.03 -5.57
CA ASN A 159 6.68 -8.36 -4.71
C ASN A 159 5.27 -8.40 -5.29
N TYR A 160 5.16 -8.62 -6.60
CA TYR A 160 3.89 -8.79 -7.30
C TYR A 160 4.08 -9.70 -8.49
N VAL A 161 2.97 -10.14 -9.04
CA VAL A 161 2.86 -10.80 -10.33
C VAL A 161 1.79 -10.08 -11.15
N VAL A 162 1.97 -10.13 -12.47
CA VAL A 162 0.99 -9.60 -13.42
C VAL A 162 0.29 -10.80 -13.99
N ASP A 163 -0.99 -10.94 -13.67
CA ASP A 163 -1.76 -12.13 -14.00
C ASP A 163 -3.12 -11.74 -14.54
N VAL A 164 -3.61 -12.48 -15.53
CA VAL A 164 -4.89 -12.22 -16.18
C VAL A 164 -6.02 -12.83 -15.35
N ASP A 165 -5.73 -13.96 -14.71
CA ASP A 165 -6.63 -14.65 -13.80
C ASP A 165 -5.83 -15.53 -12.83
N ARG A 166 -6.37 -15.76 -11.63
CA ARG A 166 -5.73 -16.65 -10.64
C ARG A 166 -5.70 -18.11 -11.09
N THR A 167 -6.23 -18.47 -12.25
CA THR A 167 -6.49 -19.88 -12.61
C THR A 167 -6.12 -20.26 -14.04
N GLY A 168 -5.81 -19.31 -14.92
CA GLY A 168 -5.58 -19.56 -16.35
C GLY A 168 -6.83 -20.03 -17.13
N THR A 169 -8.03 -19.89 -16.58
CA THR A 169 -9.28 -20.50 -17.06
C THR A 169 -10.44 -19.55 -17.35
N CYS A 170 -10.34 -18.24 -17.05
CA CYS A 170 -11.42 -17.27 -17.23
C CYS A 170 -11.16 -16.30 -18.39
N SER A 171 -12.25 -15.75 -18.96
CA SER A 171 -12.24 -14.92 -20.17
C SER A 171 -11.91 -13.44 -19.94
N ASP A 172 -11.58 -13.02 -18.72
CA ASP A 172 -11.17 -11.65 -18.46
C ASP A 172 -9.87 -11.39 -19.22
N ARG A 173 -9.88 -10.48 -20.20
CA ARG A 173 -8.71 -10.21 -21.06
C ARG A 173 -7.72 -9.23 -20.43
N ASN A 174 -8.01 -8.73 -19.24
CA ASN A 174 -7.29 -7.61 -18.66
C ASN A 174 -6.37 -8.10 -17.54
N ALA A 175 -5.06 -8.06 -17.79
CA ALA A 175 -4.05 -8.32 -16.78
C ALA A 175 -4.23 -7.41 -15.56
N ASN A 176 -4.08 -7.97 -14.36
CA ASN A 176 -4.11 -7.26 -13.09
C ASN A 176 -2.80 -7.48 -12.31
N VAL A 177 -2.44 -6.49 -11.50
CA VAL A 177 -1.28 -6.54 -10.61
C VAL A 177 -1.70 -7.18 -9.29
N ILE A 178 -1.15 -8.35 -8.96
CA ILE A 178 -1.45 -9.08 -7.73
C ILE A 178 -0.25 -8.99 -6.80
N ILE A 179 -0.47 -8.47 -5.59
CA ILE A 179 0.55 -8.35 -4.54
C ILE A 179 0.87 -9.74 -3.98
N LEU A 180 2.16 -10.04 -3.83
CA LEU A 180 2.66 -11.25 -3.17
C LEU A 180 3.20 -10.91 -1.78
N ASP A 181 2.68 -11.58 -0.76
CA ASP A 181 3.26 -11.54 0.57
C ASP A 181 4.48 -12.48 0.63
N ARG A 182 5.67 -11.97 0.95
CA ARG A 182 6.92 -12.76 0.94
C ARG A 182 6.98 -13.80 2.05
N ASP A 183 6.45 -13.48 3.23
CA ASP A 183 6.51 -14.36 4.40
C ASP A 183 5.66 -15.61 4.19
N THR A 184 4.48 -15.39 3.65
CA THR A 184 3.47 -16.42 3.48
C THR A 184 3.45 -17.02 2.09
N GLY A 185 3.95 -16.28 1.10
CA GLY A 185 3.81 -16.48 -0.34
C GLY A 185 2.40 -16.22 -0.88
N THR A 186 1.42 -15.82 -0.06
CA THR A 186 -0.01 -15.74 -0.47
C THR A 186 -0.33 -14.57 -1.39
N ASP A 187 -1.33 -14.78 -2.25
CA ASP A 187 -1.86 -13.76 -3.15
C ASP A 187 -2.77 -12.79 -2.42
N GLN A 188 -2.39 -11.51 -2.36
CA GLN A 188 -3.24 -10.46 -1.82
C GLN A 188 -4.01 -9.74 -2.94
N ALA A 189 -4.79 -10.46 -3.75
CA ALA A 189 -5.42 -9.84 -4.94
C ALA A 189 -6.56 -8.84 -4.64
N ASN A 190 -7.01 -8.74 -3.40
CA ASN A 190 -7.97 -7.70 -2.97
C ASN A 190 -7.26 -6.50 -2.33
N SER A 191 -5.93 -6.54 -2.21
CA SER A 191 -5.13 -5.45 -1.65
C SER A 191 -4.56 -4.58 -2.76
N GLN A 192 -4.47 -3.29 -2.49
CA GLN A 192 -3.74 -2.34 -3.32
C GLN A 192 -2.67 -1.66 -2.47
N TRP A 193 -1.58 -1.25 -3.11
CA TRP A 193 -0.60 -0.39 -2.46
C TRP A 193 -1.08 1.06 -2.43
N ASP A 194 -0.79 1.74 -1.34
CA ASP A 194 -1.14 3.15 -1.12
C ASP A 194 -0.25 4.10 -1.96
N GLU A 195 -0.52 5.41 -1.87
CA GLU A 195 0.26 6.49 -2.50
C GLU A 195 0.46 6.30 -4.02
N ALA A 196 -0.60 5.87 -4.70
CA ALA A 196 -0.65 5.61 -6.13
C ALA A 196 0.38 4.57 -6.65
N LEU A 197 1.10 3.85 -5.77
CA LEU A 197 2.11 2.87 -6.17
C LEU A 197 1.49 1.74 -7.02
N HIS A 198 0.29 1.30 -6.64
CA HIS A 198 -0.43 0.27 -7.37
C HIS A 198 -0.82 0.75 -8.78
N GLN A 199 -1.30 1.99 -8.91
CA GLN A 199 -1.65 2.63 -10.17
C GLN A 199 -0.43 2.76 -11.10
N PHE A 200 0.74 3.16 -10.56
CA PHE A 200 1.96 3.22 -11.36
C PHE A 200 2.44 1.84 -11.83
N LEU A 201 2.27 0.79 -11.02
CA LEU A 201 2.54 -0.58 -11.45
C LEU A 201 1.56 -1.05 -12.53
N GLN A 202 0.28 -0.69 -12.42
CA GLN A 202 -0.70 -0.94 -13.48
C GLN A 202 -0.30 -0.23 -14.79
N LEU A 203 0.11 1.05 -14.71
CA LEU A 203 0.63 1.80 -15.87
C LEU A 203 1.87 1.14 -16.49
N LYS A 204 2.81 0.67 -15.66
CA LYS A 204 4.02 -0.02 -16.11
C LYS A 204 3.72 -1.25 -16.97
N HIS A 205 2.66 -1.98 -16.65
CA HIS A 205 2.28 -3.22 -17.34
C HIS A 205 1.11 -3.04 -18.32
N GLY A 206 0.64 -1.81 -18.53
CA GLY A 206 -0.51 -1.54 -19.39
C GLY A 206 -1.83 -2.13 -18.89
N CYS A 207 -1.95 -2.35 -17.57
CA CYS A 207 -3.16 -2.81 -16.93
C CYS A 207 -4.20 -1.68 -16.84
N ARG A 208 -5.48 -2.04 -16.68
CA ARG A 208 -6.54 -1.08 -16.36
C ARG A 208 -6.26 -0.45 -15.00
N LEU A 209 -6.32 0.87 -14.91
CA LEU A 209 -6.13 1.59 -13.66
C LEU A 209 -7.29 1.35 -12.69
N SER A 210 -6.96 1.02 -11.45
CA SER A 210 -7.92 1.04 -10.34
C SER A 210 -8.04 2.46 -9.77
N MET A 211 -9.24 2.81 -9.30
CA MET A 211 -9.45 4.09 -8.64
C MET A 211 -8.65 4.15 -7.34
N LEU A 212 -8.08 5.31 -7.05
CA LEU A 212 -7.50 5.57 -5.74
C LEU A 212 -8.62 5.74 -4.71
N SER A 213 -8.51 5.04 -3.59
CA SER A 213 -9.47 5.11 -2.49
C SER A 213 -8.79 5.60 -1.22
N LEU A 214 -9.52 6.33 -0.37
CA LEU A 214 -9.02 6.75 0.95
C LEU A 214 -9.47 5.79 2.04
N LYS A 215 -8.65 5.70 3.09
CA LYS A 215 -8.91 4.91 4.29
C LYS A 215 -9.90 5.67 5.17
N ALA A 216 -11.19 5.35 5.10
CA ALA A 216 -12.19 5.97 5.98
C ALA A 216 -12.44 5.16 7.25
N VAL A 217 -12.43 3.83 7.13
CA VAL A 217 -12.75 2.93 8.24
C VAL A 217 -11.62 1.96 8.41
N PHE A 218 -11.17 1.75 9.64
CA PHE A 218 -10.11 0.79 9.92
C PHE A 218 -10.28 0.13 11.28
N ILE A 219 -9.75 -1.08 11.37
CA ILE A 219 -9.62 -1.82 12.61
C ILE A 219 -8.33 -2.63 12.57
N SER A 220 -7.54 -2.57 13.63
CA SER A 220 -6.38 -3.46 13.73
C SER A 220 -6.84 -4.90 13.96
N ASN A 221 -6.04 -5.88 13.53
CA ASN A 221 -6.33 -7.29 13.83
C ASN A 221 -6.40 -7.52 15.34
N VAL A 222 -5.60 -6.79 16.12
CA VAL A 222 -5.62 -6.82 17.58
C VAL A 222 -6.99 -6.43 18.11
N SER A 223 -7.48 -5.25 17.74
CA SER A 223 -8.74 -4.74 18.24
C SER A 223 -9.93 -5.53 17.70
N TYR A 224 -9.85 -6.03 16.47
CA TYR A 224 -10.81 -6.99 15.93
C TYR A 224 -10.90 -8.25 16.79
N PHE A 225 -9.78 -8.87 17.15
CA PHE A 225 -9.78 -10.05 18.01
C PHE A 225 -10.26 -9.75 19.44
N LYS A 226 -10.04 -8.53 19.96
CA LYS A 226 -10.56 -8.10 21.27
C LYS A 226 -12.09 -8.00 21.31
N LEU A 227 -12.78 -7.94 20.17
CA LEU A 227 -14.24 -7.99 20.11
C LEU A 227 -14.80 -9.36 20.51
N TYR A 228 -14.00 -10.42 20.41
CA TYR A 228 -14.43 -11.76 20.77
C TYR A 228 -14.36 -11.97 22.29
N ARG A 229 -15.44 -12.48 22.87
CA ARG A 229 -15.49 -12.82 24.30
C ARG A 229 -14.44 -13.85 24.72
N ARG A 230 -14.08 -14.76 23.81
CA ARG A 230 -13.10 -15.83 24.03
C ARG A 230 -12.21 -15.93 22.81
N LEU A 231 -10.90 -15.95 23.03
CA LEU A 231 -9.89 -16.06 21.99
C LEU A 231 -9.07 -17.33 22.24
N TYR A 232 -9.04 -18.21 21.24
CA TYR A 232 -8.22 -19.42 21.23
C TYR A 232 -7.45 -19.45 19.92
N GLY A 233 -6.18 -19.88 19.97
CA GLY A 233 -5.32 -19.98 18.80
C GLY A 233 -4.47 -21.25 18.86
N LEU A 234 -4.16 -21.80 17.70
CA LEU A 234 -3.27 -22.96 17.55
C LEU A 234 -2.17 -22.58 16.57
N THR A 235 -0.94 -22.89 16.92
CA THR A 235 0.22 -22.71 16.04
C THR A 235 1.24 -23.81 16.31
N GLY A 236 1.93 -24.25 15.25
CA GLY A 236 3.06 -25.18 15.39
C GLY A 236 4.34 -24.50 15.90
N THR A 237 4.39 -23.17 15.84
CA THR A 237 5.57 -22.37 16.20
C THR A 237 5.12 -21.13 16.94
N LEU A 238 5.62 -20.92 18.15
CA LEU A 238 5.30 -19.75 18.99
C LEU A 238 6.21 -18.55 18.72
N GLY A 239 7.35 -18.76 18.06
CA GLY A 239 8.32 -17.71 17.76
C GLY A 239 9.36 -17.52 18.88
N SER A 240 10.07 -16.41 18.81
CA SER A 240 11.03 -15.96 19.81
C SER A 240 10.34 -15.54 21.12
N GLN A 241 11.10 -15.45 22.21
CA GLN A 241 10.57 -14.98 23.49
C GLN A 241 9.99 -13.56 23.38
N THR A 242 10.62 -12.70 22.60
CA THR A 242 10.17 -11.32 22.34
C THR A 242 8.80 -11.29 21.66
N GLU A 243 8.56 -12.13 20.65
CA GLU A 243 7.26 -12.24 19.99
C GLU A 243 6.18 -12.77 20.93
N LEU A 244 6.52 -13.76 21.76
CA LEU A 244 5.62 -14.31 22.78
C LEU A 244 5.20 -13.25 23.79
N ASP A 245 6.15 -12.46 24.29
CA ASP A 245 5.88 -11.41 25.26
C ASP A 245 5.01 -10.30 24.64
N LEU A 246 5.27 -9.94 23.38
CA LEU A 246 4.42 -9.02 22.62
C LEU A 246 2.98 -9.54 22.50
N LEU A 247 2.80 -10.80 22.08
CA LEU A 247 1.47 -11.39 21.92
C LEU A 247 0.73 -11.49 23.26
N ARG A 248 1.41 -11.89 24.34
CA ARG A 248 0.86 -11.93 25.70
C ARG A 248 0.37 -10.55 26.12
N GLU A 249 1.18 -9.52 25.89
CA GLU A 249 0.87 -8.14 26.25
C GLU A 249 -0.31 -7.57 25.45
N ILE A 250 -0.31 -7.78 24.13
CA ILE A 250 -1.27 -7.17 23.20
C ILE A 250 -2.64 -7.87 23.26
N HIS A 251 -2.65 -9.20 23.23
CA HIS A 251 -3.89 -9.99 23.19
C HIS A 251 -4.38 -10.45 24.56
N LYS A 252 -3.57 -10.29 25.62
CA LYS A 252 -3.89 -10.78 26.98
C LYS A 252 -4.21 -12.27 27.00
N VAL A 253 -3.38 -13.06 26.32
CA VAL A 253 -3.52 -14.52 26.20
C VAL A 253 -2.35 -15.24 26.85
N ASP A 254 -2.60 -16.44 27.37
CA ASP A 254 -1.59 -17.36 27.86
C ASP A 254 -1.21 -18.40 26.79
N PHE A 255 -0.02 -18.99 26.97
CA PHE A 255 0.51 -19.99 26.06
C PHE A 255 0.75 -21.29 26.81
N VAL A 256 0.35 -22.40 26.18
CA VAL A 256 0.60 -23.75 26.68
C VAL A 256 1.21 -24.57 25.55
N THR A 257 2.38 -25.14 25.81
CA THR A 257 3.03 -26.07 24.88
C THR A 257 2.48 -27.47 25.08
N ILE A 258 1.79 -27.99 24.07
CA ILE A 258 1.27 -29.37 24.10
C ILE A 258 2.41 -30.31 23.67
N PRO A 259 2.72 -31.37 24.45
CA PRO A 259 3.70 -32.37 24.07
C PRO A 259 3.33 -33.06 22.76
N THR A 260 4.32 -33.42 21.95
CA THR A 260 4.10 -34.20 20.73
C THR A 260 3.75 -35.64 21.06
N ALA A 261 2.88 -36.26 20.26
CA ALA A 261 2.51 -37.68 20.45
C ALA A 261 3.69 -38.63 20.24
N HIS A 262 4.67 -38.23 19.41
CA HIS A 262 5.88 -38.98 19.11
C HIS A 262 7.08 -38.05 19.10
N THR A 263 8.23 -38.54 19.53
CA THR A 263 9.50 -37.78 19.51
C THR A 263 9.89 -37.44 18.06
N LYS A 264 10.17 -36.16 17.81
CA LYS A 264 10.62 -35.66 16.50
C LYS A 264 12.01 -36.24 16.15
N GLN A 265 12.11 -36.94 15.02
CA GLN A 265 13.38 -37.49 14.50
C GLN A 265 13.87 -36.65 13.32
N PHE A 266 14.34 -35.44 13.60
CA PHE A 266 14.80 -34.49 12.58
C PHE A 266 16.33 -34.30 12.62
N HIS A 267 16.97 -34.38 11.47
CA HIS A 267 18.40 -34.14 11.30
C HIS A 267 18.66 -32.91 10.41
N GLU A 268 19.33 -31.89 10.94
CA GLU A 268 19.80 -30.74 10.16
C GLU A 268 21.17 -31.09 9.54
N THR A 269 21.19 -31.21 8.21
CA THR A 269 22.40 -31.41 7.42
C THR A 269 23.21 -30.11 7.37
N PRO A 270 24.56 -30.17 7.36
CA PRO A 270 25.39 -28.97 7.28
C PRO A 270 24.97 -28.04 6.13
N PRO A 271 24.90 -26.71 6.39
CA PRO A 271 24.47 -25.73 5.40
C PRO A 271 25.51 -25.59 4.27
N ILE A 272 25.04 -25.16 3.10
CA ILE A 272 25.88 -24.87 1.93
C ILE A 272 25.80 -23.38 1.64
N ILE A 273 26.95 -22.73 1.54
CA ILE A 273 27.07 -21.33 1.12
C ILE A 273 27.59 -21.28 -0.32
N CYS A 274 26.88 -20.55 -1.17
CA CYS A 274 27.20 -20.37 -2.58
C CYS A 274 27.65 -18.92 -2.83
N CYS A 275 28.64 -18.74 -3.70
CA CYS A 275 29.17 -17.41 -4.03
C CYS A 275 28.24 -16.59 -4.94
N ASP A 276 27.50 -17.26 -5.82
CA ASP A 276 26.64 -16.64 -6.83
C ASP A 276 25.37 -17.47 -7.07
N LYS A 277 24.45 -16.94 -7.89
CA LYS A 277 23.17 -17.58 -8.20
C LYS A 277 23.34 -18.83 -9.07
N GLU A 278 24.37 -18.89 -9.90
CA GLU A 278 24.67 -20.02 -10.77
C GLU A 278 25.17 -21.23 -9.94
N ALA A 279 26.11 -21.02 -9.04
CA ALA A 279 26.59 -22.00 -8.07
C ALA A 279 25.49 -22.46 -7.13
N TRP A 280 24.62 -21.54 -6.70
CA TRP A 280 23.43 -21.86 -5.92
C TRP A 280 22.47 -22.77 -6.68
N THR A 281 22.14 -22.44 -7.93
CA THR A 281 21.26 -23.27 -8.78
C THR A 281 21.84 -24.67 -8.96
N ARG A 282 23.14 -24.77 -9.27
CA ARG A 282 23.85 -26.05 -9.40
C ARG A 282 23.84 -26.85 -8.10
N SER A 283 24.08 -26.19 -6.96
CA SER A 283 24.13 -26.86 -5.65
C SER A 283 22.77 -27.39 -5.24
N VAL A 284 21.69 -26.62 -5.43
CA VAL A 284 20.32 -27.06 -5.19
C VAL A 284 19.96 -28.27 -6.07
N CYS A 285 20.28 -28.21 -7.37
CA CYS A 285 20.02 -29.34 -8.28
C CYS A 285 20.81 -30.60 -7.89
N TYR A 286 22.09 -30.43 -7.54
CA TYR A 286 22.95 -31.54 -7.10
C TYR A 286 22.42 -32.20 -5.82
N GLN A 287 22.04 -31.42 -4.81
CA GLN A 287 21.47 -31.97 -3.57
C GLN A 287 20.13 -32.68 -3.85
N ALA A 288 19.26 -32.07 -4.66
CA ALA A 288 18.01 -32.68 -5.07
C ALA A 288 18.23 -34.00 -5.82
N GLN A 289 19.29 -34.11 -6.64
CA GLN A 289 19.67 -35.35 -7.29
C GLN A 289 20.15 -36.38 -6.26
N LEU A 290 21.16 -36.03 -5.46
CA LEU A 290 21.74 -36.90 -4.42
C LEU A 290 20.67 -37.56 -3.55
N VAL A 291 19.77 -36.76 -2.96
CA VAL A 291 18.70 -37.23 -2.08
C VAL A 291 17.75 -38.19 -2.81
N THR A 292 17.39 -37.89 -4.06
CA THR A 292 16.43 -38.73 -4.80
C THR A 292 17.02 -39.99 -5.41
N THR A 293 18.24 -39.95 -5.96
CA THR A 293 18.83 -41.10 -6.67
C THR A 293 19.69 -41.97 -5.77
N VAL A 294 20.42 -41.39 -4.81
CA VAL A 294 21.31 -42.14 -3.93
C VAL A 294 20.58 -42.56 -2.66
N GLU A 295 19.92 -41.62 -1.97
CA GLU A 295 19.20 -41.94 -0.73
C GLU A 295 17.80 -42.53 -0.99
N LYS A 296 17.29 -42.46 -2.23
CA LYS A 296 15.92 -42.88 -2.61
C LYS A 296 14.83 -42.19 -1.79
N ARG A 297 15.07 -40.94 -1.39
CA ARG A 297 14.14 -40.11 -0.64
C ARG A 297 13.46 -39.11 -1.57
N SER A 298 12.54 -38.33 -1.02
CA SER A 298 11.89 -37.23 -1.71
C SER A 298 12.32 -35.91 -1.09
N VAL A 299 12.40 -34.87 -1.92
CA VAL A 299 12.93 -33.56 -1.55
C VAL A 299 11.89 -32.48 -1.78
N LEU A 300 11.70 -31.63 -0.78
CA LEU A 300 10.94 -30.38 -0.88
C LEU A 300 11.93 -29.21 -0.88
N ILE A 301 11.98 -28.48 -1.98
CA ILE A 301 12.83 -27.30 -2.18
C ILE A 301 11.95 -26.07 -2.00
N ILE A 302 12.28 -25.25 -0.99
CA ILE A 302 11.54 -24.05 -0.64
C ILE A 302 12.37 -22.84 -1.03
N CYS A 303 11.84 -22.05 -1.96
CA CYS A 303 12.44 -20.83 -2.48
C CYS A 303 11.72 -19.58 -1.97
N GLU A 304 12.44 -18.46 -1.92
CA GLU A 304 11.90 -17.17 -1.47
C GLU A 304 10.94 -16.58 -2.51
N THR A 305 11.31 -16.62 -3.80
CA THR A 305 10.56 -15.94 -4.87
C THR A 305 10.04 -16.90 -5.93
N VAL A 306 8.96 -16.51 -6.61
CA VAL A 306 8.42 -17.25 -7.77
C VAL A 306 9.45 -17.36 -8.90
N LYS A 307 10.30 -16.32 -9.06
CA LYS A 307 11.39 -16.34 -10.03
C LYS A 307 12.41 -17.44 -9.73
N ASP A 308 12.76 -17.62 -8.48
CA ASP A 308 13.72 -18.64 -8.04
C ASP A 308 13.12 -20.05 -8.22
N VAL A 309 11.83 -20.24 -7.90
CA VAL A 309 11.10 -21.50 -8.20
C VAL A 309 11.20 -21.85 -9.68
N LYS A 310 10.87 -20.92 -10.58
CA LYS A 310 10.97 -21.15 -12.04
C LYS A 310 12.37 -21.48 -12.50
N THR A 311 13.38 -20.83 -11.91
CA THR A 311 14.79 -21.04 -12.25
C THR A 311 15.24 -22.44 -11.87
N ILE A 312 14.97 -22.85 -10.62
CA ILE A 312 15.31 -24.19 -10.13
C ILE A 312 14.50 -25.26 -10.87
N TYR A 313 13.20 -25.06 -11.07
CA TYR A 313 12.35 -26.02 -11.78
C TYR A 313 12.87 -26.31 -13.19
N ARG A 314 13.19 -25.26 -13.97
CA ARG A 314 13.77 -25.40 -15.31
C ARG A 314 15.12 -26.12 -15.28
N ALA A 315 15.98 -25.80 -14.31
CA ALA A 315 17.28 -26.43 -14.17
C ALA A 315 17.17 -27.94 -13.87
N ILE A 316 16.23 -28.36 -13.01
CA ILE A 316 16.02 -29.77 -12.67
C ILE A 316 15.38 -30.54 -13.84
N ILE A 317 14.39 -29.96 -14.52
CA ILE A 317 13.78 -30.58 -15.72
C ILE A 317 14.81 -30.73 -16.85
N GLY A 318 15.67 -29.73 -17.04
CA GLY A 318 16.75 -29.78 -18.04
C GLY A 318 17.74 -30.93 -17.84
N GLN A 319 17.80 -31.51 -16.64
CA GLN A 319 18.61 -32.71 -16.33
C GLN A 319 17.90 -34.04 -16.63
N GLY A 320 16.66 -34.01 -17.16
CA GLY A 320 15.92 -35.20 -17.60
C GLY A 320 15.13 -35.93 -16.49
N LYS A 321 14.76 -35.23 -15.41
CA LYS A 321 14.07 -35.84 -14.26
C LYS A 321 12.55 -35.87 -14.45
N MET A 322 11.94 -37.05 -14.32
CA MET A 322 10.53 -37.27 -14.67
C MET A 322 9.50 -36.99 -13.55
N ASN A 323 9.94 -36.74 -12.31
CA ASN A 323 9.06 -36.61 -11.14
C ASN A 323 9.28 -35.27 -10.40
N VAL A 324 9.13 -34.17 -11.12
CA VAL A 324 9.31 -32.81 -10.56
C VAL A 324 7.97 -32.09 -10.55
N HIS A 325 7.55 -31.66 -9.37
CA HIS A 325 6.33 -30.88 -9.16
C HIS A 325 6.71 -29.43 -8.84
N CYS A 326 5.97 -28.48 -9.39
CA CYS A 326 6.17 -27.05 -9.20
C CYS A 326 4.94 -26.46 -8.52
N TYR A 327 5.15 -25.66 -7.47
CA TYR A 327 4.07 -24.93 -6.80
C TYR A 327 4.49 -23.47 -6.53
N GLU A 328 3.96 -22.55 -7.31
CA GLU A 328 4.31 -21.14 -7.29
C GLU A 328 3.34 -20.31 -6.44
N ARG A 329 2.04 -20.66 -6.48
CA ARG A 329 0.94 -19.80 -6.02
C ARG A 329 0.00 -20.54 -5.08
N ASP A 330 -0.81 -19.79 -4.33
CA ASP A 330 -1.63 -20.33 -3.23
C ASP A 330 -2.89 -21.06 -3.70
N TYR A 331 -3.38 -20.72 -4.89
CA TYR A 331 -4.53 -21.36 -5.53
C TYR A 331 -4.19 -22.72 -6.16
N GLU A 332 -2.92 -23.05 -6.35
CA GLU A 332 -2.51 -24.30 -6.96
C GLU A 332 -2.78 -25.47 -6.00
N GLU A 333 -3.55 -26.46 -6.46
CA GLU A 333 -3.82 -27.64 -5.65
C GLU A 333 -2.52 -28.43 -5.43
N PHE A 334 -2.16 -28.66 -4.16
CA PHE A 334 -0.96 -29.42 -3.77
C PHE A 334 -1.13 -30.93 -4.02
N ALA A 335 -1.23 -31.30 -5.30
CA ALA A 335 -1.66 -32.61 -5.79
C ALA A 335 -0.86 -33.80 -5.25
N VAL A 336 0.38 -33.58 -4.81
CA VAL A 336 1.25 -34.60 -4.20
C VAL A 336 0.84 -35.01 -2.77
N ALA A 337 0.06 -34.18 -2.06
CA ALA A 337 -0.46 -34.49 -0.73
C ALA A 337 -1.96 -34.20 -0.54
N SER A 338 -2.69 -33.82 -1.60
CA SER A 338 -4.15 -33.68 -1.57
C SER A 338 -4.87 -35.02 -1.40
N GLY A 339 -5.94 -35.01 -0.59
CA GLY A 339 -6.82 -36.16 -0.37
C GLY A 339 -6.17 -37.31 0.40
N HIS A 340 -6.26 -38.53 -0.17
CA HIS A 340 -5.67 -39.75 0.41
C HIS A 340 -4.29 -40.10 -0.16
N LYS A 341 -3.71 -39.23 -1.01
CA LYS A 341 -2.40 -39.48 -1.62
C LYS A 341 -1.29 -39.38 -0.57
N LYS A 342 -0.29 -40.26 -0.72
CA LYS A 342 0.92 -40.26 0.09
C LYS A 342 2.11 -39.98 -0.83
N LEU A 343 3.04 -39.14 -0.38
CA LEU A 343 4.26 -38.83 -1.09
C LEU A 343 5.16 -40.07 -1.14
N ASP A 344 5.48 -40.50 -2.36
CA ASP A 344 6.34 -41.66 -2.60
C ASP A 344 7.82 -41.24 -2.77
N GLN A 345 8.72 -42.22 -2.92
CA GLN A 345 10.16 -42.01 -3.14
C GLN A 345 10.48 -41.28 -4.46
N GLY A 346 11.63 -40.59 -4.50
CA GLY A 346 12.20 -40.02 -5.73
C GLY A 346 11.45 -38.82 -6.30
N GLN A 347 10.55 -38.20 -5.53
CA GLN A 347 9.79 -37.02 -5.92
C GLN A 347 10.59 -35.75 -5.58
N VAL A 348 10.61 -34.79 -6.51
CA VAL A 348 11.12 -33.43 -6.28
C VAL A 348 9.94 -32.49 -6.27
N ILE A 349 9.83 -31.70 -5.22
CA ILE A 349 8.83 -30.63 -5.12
C ILE A 349 9.59 -29.31 -5.03
N VAL A 350 9.37 -28.40 -5.97
CA VAL A 350 9.95 -27.06 -5.96
C VAL A 350 8.84 -26.06 -5.70
N ALA A 351 8.98 -25.22 -4.69
CA ALA A 351 7.91 -24.33 -4.31
C ALA A 351 8.33 -23.07 -3.57
N THR A 352 7.42 -22.09 -3.51
CA THR A 352 7.50 -20.98 -2.56
C THR A 352 7.12 -21.44 -1.14
N ASN A 353 7.20 -20.53 -0.15
CA ASN A 353 6.76 -20.78 1.24
C ASN A 353 5.33 -21.33 1.37
N LEU A 354 4.51 -21.18 0.33
CA LEU A 354 3.14 -21.66 0.25
C LEU A 354 2.97 -23.17 0.21
N ALA A 355 3.87 -23.90 -0.46
CA ALA A 355 3.58 -25.31 -0.80
C ALA A 355 3.22 -26.14 0.42
N GLY A 356 2.02 -26.72 0.39
CA GLY A 356 1.49 -27.57 1.46
C GLY A 356 1.24 -26.82 2.77
N ARG A 357 1.09 -25.49 2.77
CA ARG A 357 0.62 -24.77 3.97
C ARG A 357 -0.83 -25.18 4.24
N GLY A 358 -1.08 -25.72 5.42
CA GLY A 358 -2.39 -26.31 5.76
C GLY A 358 -2.63 -27.72 5.19
N THR A 359 -1.69 -28.28 4.40
CA THR A 359 -1.75 -29.65 3.90
C THR A 359 -0.75 -30.53 4.64
N ASP A 360 -1.20 -31.70 5.10
CA ASP A 360 -0.30 -32.68 5.72
C ASP A 360 0.38 -33.55 4.68
N ILE A 361 1.71 -33.48 4.59
CA ILE A 361 2.50 -34.27 3.64
C ILE A 361 2.68 -35.69 4.21
N LYS A 362 1.67 -36.53 4.02
CA LYS A 362 1.74 -37.94 4.41
C LYS A 362 2.70 -38.68 3.49
N ILE A 363 3.60 -39.48 4.05
CA ILE A 363 4.61 -40.24 3.29
C ILE A 363 4.23 -41.72 3.17
N THR A 364 4.72 -42.39 2.12
CA THR A 364 4.60 -43.86 1.97
C THR A 364 5.54 -44.59 2.93
N ASP A 365 5.27 -45.87 3.20
CA ASP A 365 6.15 -46.70 4.04
C ASP A 365 7.53 -46.88 3.38
N ALA A 366 7.58 -46.92 2.05
CA ALA A 366 8.83 -46.92 1.29
C ALA A 366 9.65 -45.65 1.57
N LEU A 367 9.04 -44.47 1.50
CA LEU A 367 9.73 -43.21 1.80
C LEU A 367 10.14 -43.13 3.29
N ARG A 368 9.28 -43.60 4.22
CA ARG A 368 9.62 -43.68 5.65
C ARG A 368 10.88 -44.52 5.88
N ASN A 369 10.95 -45.70 5.26
CA ASN A 369 12.10 -46.61 5.38
C ASN A 369 13.38 -46.03 4.76
N ALA A 370 13.26 -45.21 3.71
CA ALA A 370 14.39 -44.51 3.10
C ALA A 370 14.93 -43.33 3.94
N GLY A 371 14.25 -42.93 5.02
CA GLY A 371 14.65 -41.79 5.87
C GLY A 371 13.68 -40.60 5.84
N GLY A 372 12.54 -40.75 5.16
CA GLY A 372 11.47 -39.75 5.09
C GLY A 372 11.80 -38.54 4.21
N LEU A 373 11.03 -37.46 4.37
CA LEU A 373 11.17 -36.24 3.58
C LEU A 373 12.46 -35.48 3.92
N HIS A 374 13.16 -35.00 2.89
CA HIS A 374 14.24 -34.02 3.01
C HIS A 374 13.73 -32.63 2.61
N VAL A 375 14.03 -31.59 3.38
CA VAL A 375 13.65 -30.20 3.07
C VAL A 375 14.89 -29.37 2.77
N CYS A 376 15.01 -28.85 1.55
CA CYS A 376 16.03 -27.87 1.18
C CYS A 376 15.43 -26.47 1.27
N LEU A 377 15.93 -25.64 2.19
CA LEU A 377 15.58 -24.24 2.29
C LEU A 377 16.64 -23.41 1.56
N THR A 378 16.25 -22.70 0.51
CA THR A 378 17.22 -22.12 -0.43
C THR A 378 17.55 -20.64 -0.19
N TYR A 379 17.13 -20.10 0.95
CA TYR A 379 17.36 -18.73 1.40
C TYR A 379 17.34 -18.72 2.94
N LEU A 380 17.88 -17.68 3.58
CA LEU A 380 17.75 -17.49 5.02
C LEU A 380 16.48 -16.67 5.28
N PRO A 381 15.44 -17.20 5.97
CA PRO A 381 14.25 -16.41 6.24
C PRO A 381 14.50 -15.29 7.24
N ASP A 382 13.72 -14.21 7.13
CA ASP A 382 13.82 -13.01 7.97
C ASP A 382 13.52 -13.26 9.45
N ASN A 383 12.78 -14.34 9.75
CA ASN A 383 12.53 -14.74 11.13
C ASN A 383 12.75 -16.25 11.33
N LYS A 384 13.08 -16.61 12.56
CA LYS A 384 13.27 -18.00 12.99
C LYS A 384 12.00 -18.85 12.79
N ARG A 385 10.83 -18.24 12.89
CA ARG A 385 9.54 -18.92 12.79
C ARG A 385 9.32 -19.55 11.43
N ILE A 386 9.63 -18.84 10.34
CA ILE A 386 9.50 -19.34 8.97
C ILE A 386 10.45 -20.51 8.73
N GLU A 387 11.68 -20.44 9.25
CA GLU A 387 12.65 -21.55 9.20
C GLU A 387 12.12 -22.80 9.92
N GLU A 388 11.62 -22.65 11.14
CA GLU A 388 11.03 -23.75 11.92
C GLU A 388 9.80 -24.36 11.22
N GLN A 389 8.96 -23.52 10.60
CA GLN A 389 7.81 -23.97 9.82
C GLN A 389 8.23 -24.74 8.58
N ALA A 390 9.24 -24.26 7.85
CA ALA A 390 9.79 -24.93 6.67
C ALA A 390 10.33 -26.33 7.02
N PHE A 391 11.19 -26.43 8.03
CA PHE A 391 11.73 -27.71 8.48
C PHE A 391 10.69 -28.60 9.19
N GLY A 392 9.67 -28.01 9.81
CA GLY A 392 8.51 -28.71 10.38
C GLY A 392 7.59 -29.39 9.36
N ARG A 393 7.87 -29.22 8.06
CA ARG A 393 7.22 -30.01 6.99
C ARG A 393 7.75 -31.44 6.93
N ALA A 394 8.95 -31.71 7.47
CA ALA A 394 9.52 -33.05 7.61
C ALA A 394 9.44 -33.57 9.06
N ALA A 395 9.72 -34.86 9.24
CA ALA A 395 9.77 -35.54 10.54
C ALA A 395 8.48 -35.43 11.38
N ARG A 396 7.31 -35.57 10.73
CA ARG A 396 6.00 -35.55 11.40
C ARG A 396 5.66 -36.91 11.99
N SER A 397 4.88 -36.92 13.07
CA SER A 397 4.34 -38.16 13.68
C SER A 397 5.38 -39.24 14.00
N GLY A 398 6.63 -38.84 14.34
CA GLY A 398 7.73 -39.75 14.66
C GLY A 398 8.51 -40.27 13.44
N ASP A 399 8.14 -39.87 12.22
CA ASP A 399 8.90 -40.19 11.02
C ASP A 399 10.30 -39.55 11.07
N ARG A 400 11.27 -40.20 10.42
CA ARG A 400 12.58 -39.60 10.15
C ARG A 400 12.43 -38.48 9.12
N GLY A 401 13.27 -37.47 9.23
CA GLY A 401 13.35 -36.40 8.25
C GLY A 401 14.63 -35.62 8.39
N SER A 402 14.95 -34.84 7.37
CA SER A 402 16.12 -33.97 7.41
C SER A 402 15.86 -32.65 6.74
N GLY A 403 16.66 -31.64 7.06
CA GLY A 403 16.64 -30.36 6.38
C GLY A 403 18.04 -29.84 6.11
N GLN A 404 18.18 -29.03 5.08
CA GLN A 404 19.44 -28.40 4.70
C GLN A 404 19.19 -26.96 4.23
N LEU A 405 20.06 -26.05 4.66
CA LEU A 405 20.06 -24.67 4.20
C LEU A 405 21.07 -24.52 3.05
N ILE A 406 20.66 -23.91 1.93
CA ILE A 406 21.51 -23.63 0.77
C ILE A 406 21.33 -22.16 0.39
N ILE A 407 22.27 -21.30 0.75
CA ILE A 407 22.13 -19.84 0.59
C ILE A 407 23.18 -19.26 -0.33
N VAL A 408 22.86 -18.13 -0.96
CA VAL A 408 23.86 -17.28 -1.62
C VAL A 408 24.40 -16.30 -0.58
N TYR A 409 25.71 -16.23 -0.45
CA TYR A 409 26.36 -15.22 0.36
C TYR A 409 27.70 -14.84 -0.28
N SER A 410 27.78 -13.58 -0.72
CA SER A 410 28.99 -12.97 -1.25
C SER A 410 29.46 -11.90 -0.27
N LYS A 411 30.37 -12.23 0.65
CA LYS A 411 31.27 -11.21 1.21
C LYS A 411 32.55 -11.23 0.39
N GLU A 412 33.09 -10.04 0.13
CA GLU A 412 34.37 -9.87 -0.58
C GLU A 412 35.57 -10.40 0.21
N ASP A 413 35.40 -10.78 1.49
CA ASP A 413 36.47 -11.29 2.33
C ASP A 413 36.23 -12.72 2.84
N GLU A 414 37.25 -13.53 2.58
CA GLU A 414 37.60 -14.85 3.14
C GLU A 414 36.87 -16.12 2.67
N LYS A 415 37.46 -16.71 1.62
CA LYS A 415 37.31 -18.11 1.20
C LYS A 415 37.89 -19.08 2.23
N LYS A 416 37.10 -19.67 3.14
CA LYS A 416 37.41 -20.99 3.74
C LYS A 416 36.14 -21.79 4.06
N GLU A 417 36.02 -23.00 3.52
CA GLU A 417 34.93 -23.97 3.78
C GLU A 417 34.73 -24.30 5.28
N HIS A 418 35.77 -24.15 6.11
CA HIS A 418 35.70 -24.39 7.56
C HIS A 418 34.97 -23.29 8.36
N LEU A 419 34.65 -22.15 7.74
CA LEU A 419 33.90 -21.05 8.38
C LEU A 419 32.39 -21.13 8.14
N THR A 420 31.91 -22.06 7.31
CA THR A 420 30.49 -22.12 6.88
C THR A 420 29.52 -22.15 8.06
N LYS A 421 29.78 -22.98 9.09
CA LYS A 421 28.93 -23.04 10.30
C LYS A 421 28.98 -21.76 11.13
N VAL A 422 30.14 -21.12 11.19
CA VAL A 422 30.34 -19.87 11.93
C VAL A 422 29.59 -18.74 11.23
N ILE A 423 29.73 -18.62 9.90
CA ILE A 423 29.03 -17.63 9.09
C ILE A 423 27.52 -17.78 9.23
N ILE A 424 26.96 -19.00 9.10
CA ILE A 424 25.52 -19.21 9.27
C ILE A 424 25.06 -18.89 10.68
N TRP A 425 25.86 -19.23 11.70
CA TRP A 425 25.54 -18.88 13.08
C TRP A 425 25.49 -17.36 13.30
N ASP A 426 26.48 -16.63 12.77
CA ASP A 426 26.52 -15.17 12.80
C ASP A 426 25.33 -14.56 12.06
N MET A 427 24.98 -15.08 10.86
CA MET A 427 23.82 -14.61 10.10
C MET A 427 22.50 -14.86 10.83
N LYS A 428 22.32 -16.04 11.44
CA LYS A 428 21.13 -16.35 12.25
C LYS A 428 21.04 -15.44 13.47
N LYS A 429 22.17 -15.10 14.09
CA LYS A 429 22.23 -14.16 15.21
C LYS A 429 21.86 -12.74 14.79
N GLU A 430 22.39 -12.26 13.66
CA GLU A 430 22.05 -10.93 13.12
C GLU A 430 20.56 -10.85 12.80
N ARG A 431 20.01 -11.85 12.11
CA ARG A 431 18.57 -12.00 11.87
C ARG A 431 17.75 -11.90 13.16
N ASP A 432 18.13 -12.65 14.19
CA ASP A 432 17.38 -12.67 15.46
C ASP A 432 17.42 -11.29 16.16
N ILE A 433 18.49 -10.51 15.98
CA ILE A 433 18.61 -9.13 16.47
C ILE A 433 17.72 -8.18 15.66
N GLU A 434 17.81 -8.23 14.33
CA GLU A 434 16.99 -7.43 13.42
C GLU A 434 15.49 -7.69 13.64
N GLU A 435 15.11 -8.95 13.82
CA GLU A 435 13.73 -9.33 14.11
C GLU A 435 13.27 -8.79 15.47
N ALA A 436 14.12 -8.82 16.50
CA ALA A 436 13.78 -8.23 17.80
C ALA A 436 13.59 -6.71 17.71
N LEU A 437 14.40 -6.02 16.89
CA LEU A 437 14.24 -4.59 16.61
C LEU A 437 12.92 -4.32 15.88
N ARG A 438 12.62 -5.09 14.82
CA ARG A 438 11.38 -4.99 14.07
C ARG A 438 10.14 -5.20 14.96
N VAL A 439 10.17 -6.19 15.84
CA VAL A 439 9.09 -6.46 16.81
C VAL A 439 8.91 -5.29 17.78
N SER A 440 10.00 -4.67 18.22
CA SER A 440 9.97 -3.46 19.05
C SER A 440 9.35 -2.26 18.32
N GLU A 441 9.72 -2.06 17.05
CA GLU A 441 9.16 -1.02 16.19
C GLU A 441 7.65 -1.22 15.98
N ILE A 442 7.22 -2.46 15.70
CA ILE A 442 5.80 -2.80 15.58
C ILE A 442 5.04 -2.50 16.87
N LYS A 443 5.63 -2.83 18.03
CA LYS A 443 5.03 -2.51 19.33
C LYS A 443 4.88 -1.00 19.52
N SER A 444 5.92 -0.23 19.21
CA SER A 444 5.91 1.23 19.28
C SER A 444 4.83 1.82 18.35
N TYR A 445 4.79 1.35 17.10
CA TYR A 445 3.81 1.75 16.11
C TYR A 445 2.38 1.45 16.56
N TYR A 446 2.12 0.25 17.10
CA TYR A 446 0.82 -0.11 17.64
C TYR A 446 0.40 0.81 18.79
N ASN A 447 1.29 1.04 19.76
CA ASN A 447 0.97 1.83 20.94
C ASN A 447 0.75 3.32 20.62
N ASN A 448 1.49 3.86 19.66
CA ASN A 448 1.47 5.29 19.36
C ASN A 448 0.42 5.65 18.30
N GLN A 449 0.44 4.94 17.16
CA GLN A 449 -0.36 5.33 16.00
C GLN A 449 -1.68 4.56 15.95
N ILE A 450 -1.64 3.23 16.01
CA ILE A 450 -2.86 2.40 15.86
C ILE A 450 -3.90 2.72 16.93
N ILE A 451 -3.48 2.83 18.19
CA ILE A 451 -4.42 3.15 19.29
C ILE A 451 -5.03 4.56 19.11
N ALA A 452 -4.21 5.54 18.71
CA ALA A 452 -4.68 6.91 18.50
C ALA A 452 -5.69 6.97 17.35
N GLU A 453 -5.35 6.36 16.22
CA GLU A 453 -6.24 6.19 15.08
C GLU A 453 -7.56 5.51 15.53
N GLU A 454 -7.51 4.38 16.24
CA GLU A 454 -8.72 3.65 16.65
C GLU A 454 -9.61 4.46 17.61
N ASN A 455 -9.00 5.25 18.50
CA ASN A 455 -9.75 6.16 19.37
C ASN A 455 -10.45 7.26 18.56
N CYS A 456 -9.75 7.88 17.59
CA CYS A 456 -10.33 8.86 16.68
C CYS A 456 -11.52 8.26 15.92
N PHE A 457 -11.35 7.04 15.39
CA PHE A 457 -12.42 6.34 14.67
C PHE A 457 -13.62 6.01 15.57
N LYS A 458 -13.38 5.66 16.84
CA LYS A 458 -14.47 5.43 17.81
C LYS A 458 -15.28 6.70 18.06
N GLU A 459 -14.61 7.83 18.25
CA GLU A 459 -15.29 9.13 18.43
C GLU A 459 -16.10 9.50 17.17
N PHE A 460 -15.50 9.33 15.98
CA PHE A 460 -16.20 9.50 14.70
C PHE A 460 -17.47 8.64 14.63
N LYS A 461 -17.34 7.35 14.96
CA LYS A 461 -18.45 6.40 14.92
C LYS A 461 -19.60 6.83 15.83
N ASP A 462 -19.30 7.28 17.05
CA ASP A 462 -20.32 7.72 18.01
C ASP A 462 -21.05 8.97 17.49
N GLN A 463 -20.33 9.92 16.89
CA GLN A 463 -20.93 11.11 16.23
C GLN A 463 -21.75 10.74 15.00
N TYR A 464 -21.25 9.82 14.16
CA TYR A 464 -21.94 9.34 12.96
C TYR A 464 -23.25 8.64 13.31
N GLU A 465 -23.26 7.80 14.36
CA GLU A 465 -24.48 7.15 14.87
C GLU A 465 -25.45 8.17 15.48
N GLN A 466 -24.95 9.20 16.17
CA GLN A 466 -25.78 10.29 16.68
C GLN A 466 -26.43 11.08 15.54
N LEU A 467 -25.67 11.45 14.51
CA LEU A 467 -26.17 12.10 13.30
C LEU A 467 -27.27 11.24 12.65
N LYS A 468 -27.01 9.94 12.46
CA LYS A 468 -27.98 9.00 11.89
C LYS A 468 -29.28 8.94 12.70
N ARG A 469 -29.21 8.95 14.04
CA ARG A 469 -30.40 9.01 14.91
C ARG A 469 -31.17 10.32 14.73
N ASN A 470 -30.47 11.46 14.74
CA ASN A 470 -31.09 12.77 14.55
C ASN A 470 -31.81 12.89 13.20
N LEU A 471 -31.17 12.42 12.11
CA LEU A 471 -31.76 12.43 10.77
C LEU A 471 -33.04 11.56 10.69
N ASN A 472 -33.09 10.45 11.44
CA ASN A 472 -34.26 9.59 11.54
C ASN A 472 -35.40 10.24 12.34
N GLU A 473 -35.08 10.91 13.46
CA GLU A 473 -36.06 11.64 14.27
C GLU A 473 -36.69 12.80 13.49
N ASP A 474 -35.91 13.47 12.65
CA ASP A 474 -36.32 14.64 11.87
C ASP A 474 -37.12 14.30 10.60
N ARG A 475 -37.46 13.02 10.36
CA ARG A 475 -38.28 12.53 9.24
C ARG A 475 -37.79 13.00 7.86
N ILE A 476 -36.48 13.14 7.69
CA ILE A 476 -35.86 13.52 6.43
C ILE A 476 -36.05 12.40 5.41
N PRO A 477 -36.28 12.69 4.11
CA PRO A 477 -36.37 11.66 3.09
C PRO A 477 -35.12 10.77 3.03
N ASN A 478 -35.30 9.46 2.95
CA ASN A 478 -34.21 8.47 2.98
C ASN A 478 -33.07 8.77 1.98
N GLY A 479 -33.40 9.25 0.77
CA GLY A 479 -32.38 9.61 -0.22
C GLY A 479 -31.50 10.79 0.19
N LEU A 480 -32.06 11.79 0.90
CA LEU A 480 -31.27 12.91 1.42
C LEU A 480 -30.46 12.49 2.66
N GLN A 481 -30.99 11.61 3.49
CA GLN A 481 -30.23 11.03 4.61
C GLN A 481 -28.98 10.30 4.11
N GLU A 482 -29.12 9.48 3.07
CA GLU A 482 -28.00 8.73 2.49
C GLU A 482 -26.91 9.66 1.95
N ILE A 483 -27.30 10.73 1.24
CA ILE A 483 -26.35 11.75 0.75
C ILE A 483 -25.60 12.38 1.94
N LEU A 484 -26.30 12.87 2.96
CA LEU A 484 -25.67 13.55 4.10
C LEU A 484 -24.72 12.64 4.88
N LEU A 485 -25.12 11.38 5.10
CA LEU A 485 -24.27 10.38 5.74
C LEU A 485 -23.03 10.08 4.89
N LYS A 486 -23.18 9.97 3.57
CA LYS A 486 -22.04 9.79 2.66
C LYS A 486 -21.11 11.01 2.67
N SER A 487 -21.66 12.24 2.75
CA SER A 487 -20.84 13.46 2.85
C SER A 487 -20.02 13.46 4.13
N CYS A 488 -20.63 13.04 5.23
CA CYS A 488 -19.95 12.91 6.52
C CYS A 488 -18.74 11.98 6.41
N LEU A 489 -18.91 10.83 5.73
CA LEU A 489 -17.83 9.87 5.48
C LEU A 489 -16.76 10.44 4.52
N ASP A 490 -17.16 11.12 3.44
CA ASP A 490 -16.22 11.76 2.50
C ASP A 490 -15.33 12.78 3.23
N ARG A 491 -15.92 13.63 4.07
CA ARG A 491 -15.20 14.64 4.87
C ARG A 491 -14.28 14.01 5.90
N TRP A 492 -14.76 12.95 6.56
CA TRP A 492 -13.96 12.19 7.50
C TRP A 492 -12.73 11.59 6.83
N ALA A 493 -12.89 11.00 5.64
CA ALA A 493 -11.79 10.43 4.88
C ALA A 493 -10.74 11.50 4.51
N PHE A 494 -11.17 12.67 4.00
CA PHE A 494 -10.25 13.78 3.71
C PHE A 494 -9.59 14.36 4.97
N TRP A 495 -10.34 14.46 6.07
CA TRP A 495 -9.80 14.97 7.32
C TRP A 495 -8.74 14.03 7.90
N LEU A 496 -8.98 12.72 7.88
CA LEU A 496 -8.00 11.71 8.28
C LEU A 496 -6.73 11.80 7.45
N ASP A 497 -6.89 11.93 6.14
CA ASP A 497 -5.80 12.10 5.18
C ASP A 497 -4.97 13.38 5.45
N GLU A 498 -5.65 14.50 5.73
CA GLU A 498 -5.00 15.78 6.07
C GLU A 498 -4.19 15.75 7.36
N HIS A 499 -4.64 14.94 8.31
CA HIS A 499 -4.07 14.92 9.66
C HIS A 499 -3.29 13.64 9.93
N SER A 500 -3.06 12.76 8.95
CA SER A 500 -2.35 11.49 9.15
C SER A 500 -0.96 11.68 9.76
N ASP A 501 -0.26 12.73 9.35
CA ASP A 501 1.08 13.09 9.85
C ASP A 501 1.03 13.83 11.21
N SER A 502 -0.14 14.39 11.54
CA SER A 502 -0.39 15.14 12.78
C SER A 502 -1.01 14.28 13.89
N ILE A 503 -1.57 13.12 13.55
CA ILE A 503 -1.90 12.07 14.51
C ILE A 503 -0.57 11.64 15.14
N PRO A 504 -0.37 11.90 16.43
CA PRO A 504 0.95 11.92 17.01
C PRO A 504 1.69 10.59 16.82
N SER A 505 2.77 10.62 16.03
CA SER A 505 3.85 9.63 16.09
C SER A 505 4.61 9.87 17.40
N GLY A 506 4.05 9.37 18.49
CA GLY A 506 4.30 9.85 19.85
C GLY A 506 5.77 10.02 20.26
N LYS A 507 6.05 11.18 20.86
CA LYS A 507 6.89 11.36 22.06
C LYS A 507 6.25 12.53 22.83
N ASP A 508 6.13 12.39 24.14
CA ASP A 508 5.64 13.40 25.09
C ASP A 508 4.12 13.51 25.35
N GLY A 509 3.80 13.82 26.62
CA GLY A 509 2.44 13.92 27.18
C GLY A 509 1.57 15.06 26.62
N ASP A 510 1.92 15.63 25.47
CA ASP A 510 1.09 16.59 24.71
C ASP A 510 0.12 15.91 23.73
N ASN A 511 0.19 14.58 23.57
CA ASN A 511 -0.69 13.82 22.67
C ASN A 511 -2.19 13.95 22.99
N ALA A 512 -2.56 14.14 24.26
CA ALA A 512 -3.94 14.34 24.67
C ALA A 512 -4.52 15.68 24.15
N LYS A 513 -3.71 16.74 24.11
CA LYS A 513 -4.15 18.06 23.63
C LYS A 513 -4.35 18.08 22.11
N SER A 514 -3.46 17.41 21.36
CA SER A 514 -3.62 17.27 19.91
C SER A 514 -4.89 16.48 19.58
N TYR A 515 -5.15 15.38 20.31
CA TYR A 515 -6.38 14.60 20.17
C TYR A 515 -7.64 15.40 20.53
N ASP A 516 -7.64 16.16 21.63
CA ASP A 516 -8.78 17.01 22.01
C ASP A 516 -9.05 18.11 20.98
N GLN A 517 -8.00 18.70 20.41
CA GLN A 517 -8.09 19.69 19.35
C GLN A 517 -8.64 19.07 18.05
N LEU A 518 -8.18 17.89 17.66
CA LEU A 518 -8.69 17.12 16.52
C LEU A 518 -10.17 16.72 16.72
N SER A 519 -10.53 16.21 17.90
CA SER A 519 -11.90 15.89 18.28
C SER A 519 -12.81 17.11 18.26
N SER A 520 -12.35 18.26 18.75
CA SER A 520 -13.11 19.51 18.73
C SER A 520 -13.36 20.04 17.32
N THR A 521 -12.38 19.90 16.43
CA THR A 521 -12.46 20.31 15.02
C THR A 521 -13.46 19.45 14.27
N PHE A 522 -13.45 18.14 14.53
CA PHE A 522 -14.42 17.20 13.97
C PHE A 522 -15.84 17.39 14.55
N LYS A 523 -15.97 17.61 15.86
CA LYS A 523 -17.27 17.96 16.49
C LYS A 523 -17.87 19.21 15.87
N ARG A 524 -17.04 20.20 15.52
CA ARG A 524 -17.49 21.40 14.80
C ARG A 524 -17.94 21.10 13.37
N LEU A 525 -17.33 20.13 12.69
CA LEU A 525 -17.76 19.67 11.36
C LEU A 525 -19.11 18.93 11.41
N CYS A 526 -19.39 18.18 12.49
CA CYS A 526 -20.67 17.48 12.68
C CYS A 526 -21.78 18.37 13.25
N ASN A 527 -21.43 19.41 14.01
CA ASN A 527 -22.37 20.37 14.56
C ASN A 527 -22.63 21.50 13.56
N GLY A 528 -23.45 21.23 12.55
CA GLY A 528 -23.80 22.22 11.53
C GLY A 528 -25.27 22.23 11.10
N ILE A 529 -26.09 21.29 11.57
CA ILE A 529 -27.51 21.23 11.20
C ILE A 529 -28.32 22.07 12.20
N SER A 530 -28.52 23.35 11.91
CA SER A 530 -29.38 24.23 12.71
C SER A 530 -30.85 23.94 12.41
N LYS A 531 -31.66 23.85 13.48
CA LYS A 531 -33.12 23.82 13.38
C LYS A 531 -33.65 25.24 13.50
N ASN A 532 -34.57 25.61 12.63
CA ASN A 532 -35.34 26.84 12.81
C ASN A 532 -36.29 26.71 14.01
N LYS A 533 -36.91 27.81 14.44
CA LYS A 533 -37.85 27.84 15.58
C LYS A 533 -39.06 26.90 15.44
N ALA A 534 -39.32 26.37 14.25
CA ALA A 534 -40.39 25.41 13.97
C ALA A 534 -39.91 23.94 13.93
N GLY A 535 -38.63 23.68 14.24
CA GLY A 535 -38.07 22.33 14.30
C GLY A 535 -37.59 21.75 12.96
N PHE A 536 -37.66 22.51 11.87
CA PHE A 536 -37.16 22.09 10.56
C PHE A 536 -35.71 22.50 10.36
N ILE A 537 -34.94 21.66 9.66
CA ILE A 537 -33.56 21.95 9.29
C ILE A 537 -33.50 23.13 8.32
N GLU A 538 -32.70 24.14 8.62
CA GLU A 538 -32.52 25.29 7.73
C GLU A 538 -31.75 24.87 6.48
N ALA A 539 -32.24 25.20 5.28
CA ALA A 539 -31.57 24.85 4.03
C ALA A 539 -30.13 25.43 3.94
N GLY A 540 -29.88 26.58 4.58
CA GLY A 540 -28.55 27.19 4.70
C GLY A 540 -27.58 26.41 5.61
N SER A 541 -28.09 25.53 6.47
CA SER A 541 -27.29 24.68 7.36
C SER A 541 -26.77 23.40 6.64
N LEU A 542 -27.45 23.00 5.57
CA LEU A 542 -27.08 21.85 4.73
C LEU A 542 -26.13 22.24 3.60
N LEU A 543 -26.15 23.50 3.17
CA LEU A 543 -25.23 24.03 2.15
C LEU A 543 -23.76 23.77 2.52
N PRO A 544 -23.26 24.12 3.73
CA PRO A 544 -21.89 23.81 4.14
C PRO A 544 -21.55 22.33 4.21
N TRP A 545 -22.52 21.40 4.14
CA TRP A 545 -22.32 19.94 4.11
C TRP A 545 -22.18 19.39 2.69
N VAL A 546 -22.81 20.02 1.73
CA VAL A 546 -22.73 19.65 0.31
C VAL A 546 -21.77 20.57 -0.46
N ASP A 547 -21.36 21.69 0.15
CA ASP A 547 -20.44 22.67 -0.45
C ASP A 547 -19.08 22.03 -0.73
N GLY A 548 -18.58 22.25 -1.95
CA GLY A 548 -17.33 21.65 -2.43
C GLY A 548 -17.39 20.17 -2.85
N MET A 549 -18.54 19.48 -2.79
CA MET A 549 -18.69 18.08 -3.23
C MET A 549 -19.69 17.95 -4.40
N PRO A 550 -19.23 18.06 -5.66
CA PRO A 550 -20.11 18.19 -6.83
C PRO A 550 -21.04 17.00 -7.08
N ALA A 551 -20.59 15.78 -6.75
CA ALA A 551 -21.41 14.57 -6.89
C ALA A 551 -22.65 14.62 -5.98
N GLN A 552 -22.45 15.04 -4.74
CA GLN A 552 -23.50 15.12 -3.74
C GLN A 552 -24.45 16.29 -3.99
N MET A 553 -23.92 17.41 -4.52
CA MET A 553 -24.73 18.52 -5.02
C MET A 553 -25.62 18.11 -6.20
N ASN A 554 -25.10 17.33 -7.15
CA ASN A 554 -25.91 16.89 -8.28
C ASN A 554 -26.99 15.89 -7.87
N SER A 555 -26.73 15.02 -6.89
CA SER A 555 -27.78 14.15 -6.33
C SER A 555 -28.80 14.90 -5.47
N SER A 556 -28.40 15.99 -4.82
CA SER A 556 -29.30 16.83 -4.01
C SER A 556 -30.13 17.81 -4.84
N LYS A 557 -29.75 18.13 -6.08
CA LYS A 557 -30.52 18.98 -7.02
C LYS A 557 -31.94 18.47 -7.30
N ASN A 558 -32.19 17.16 -7.16
CA ASN A 558 -33.55 16.59 -7.24
C ASN A 558 -34.44 16.96 -6.03
N TYR A 559 -33.88 17.60 -5.01
CA TYR A 559 -34.56 18.12 -3.82
C TYR A 559 -34.42 19.66 -3.83
N GLY A 560 -35.20 20.34 -4.68
CA GLY A 560 -35.06 21.79 -4.93
C GLY A 560 -35.39 22.70 -3.73
N GLN A 561 -34.79 23.91 -3.72
CA GLN A 561 -35.17 25.03 -2.87
C GLN A 561 -36.32 25.84 -3.50
N ARG A 562 -37.39 26.09 -2.75
CA ARG A 562 -38.30 27.23 -2.98
C ARG A 562 -38.77 27.79 -1.63
N GLY A 563 -38.28 28.99 -1.28
CA GLY A 563 -38.47 29.59 0.04
C GLY A 563 -37.66 28.87 1.11
N ASN A 564 -37.58 29.42 2.32
CA ASN A 564 -36.73 28.97 3.44
C ASN A 564 -37.03 27.55 4.01
N CYS A 565 -37.61 26.64 3.22
CA CYS A 565 -37.84 25.22 3.53
C CYS A 565 -37.47 24.33 2.33
N LEU A 566 -36.83 23.20 2.60
CA LEU A 566 -36.68 22.09 1.64
C LEU A 566 -38.01 21.33 1.55
N MET A 567 -38.66 21.35 0.38
CA MET A 567 -39.71 20.41 0.01
C MET A 567 -39.43 19.82 -1.37
N LEU A 568 -39.71 18.52 -1.50
CA LEU A 568 -39.62 17.75 -2.75
C LEU A 568 -40.26 18.51 -3.92
N THR A 569 -39.49 18.77 -4.96
CA THR A 569 -40.02 19.15 -6.28
C THR A 569 -39.97 17.91 -7.16
N VAL A 570 -41.12 17.24 -7.28
CA VAL A 570 -41.31 16.18 -8.27
C VAL A 570 -41.56 16.86 -9.61
N ASN A 571 -40.72 16.57 -10.61
CA ASN A 571 -41.08 16.56 -12.02
C ASN A 571 -40.33 15.44 -12.72
#